data_AF-A0A2K3LUF1-F1
#
_entry.id   AF-A0A2K3LUF1-F1
#
_cell.length_a   1.000
_cell.length_b   1.000
_cell.length_c   1.000
_cell.angle_alpha   90.00
_cell.angle_beta   90.00
_cell.angle_gamma   90.00
#
_symmetry.space_group_name_H-M   'P 1'
#
loop_
_entity.id
_entity.type
_entity.pdbx_description
1 polymer ?
#
loop_
_entity_poly.entity_id
_entity_poly.type
_entity_poly.pdbx_seq_one_letter_code
_entity_poly.pdbx_strand_id
1 'polypeptide(L)'
;MTMDRTSSQSSSSDSPSRDTKVLSIECFRGSSKSDEWTGDMLQTGDIVEELRVGGSANSLIRFKSPFKNGKTGVNKILQEAYKKKDTSILVRVRRGIDEFVELQGCIVPNDLSGNKKSYVLRSITDPNYLVGFLDRTEAECFQLQ
;
A
#
# COMPACT_ATOMS: atom_id res chain seq x y z
N MET A 1 -40.71 -27.17 31.91
CA MET A 1 -39.57 -27.90 31.31
C MET A 1 -39.45 -27.44 29.86
N THR A 2 -38.76 -26.34 29.54
CA THR A 2 -37.31 -26.19 29.27
C THR A 2 -36.83 -26.75 27.92
N MET A 3 -36.35 -25.81 27.07
CA MET A 3 -35.18 -25.87 26.15
C MET A 3 -35.32 -26.71 24.86
N ASP A 4 -34.69 -26.42 23.71
CA ASP A 4 -33.76 -25.37 23.29
C ASP A 4 -33.76 -25.22 21.75
N ARG A 5 -32.94 -24.28 21.28
CA ARG A 5 -32.64 -23.81 19.93
C ARG A 5 -32.03 -24.88 19.02
N THR A 6 -32.30 -24.75 17.72
CA THR A 6 -31.27 -25.02 16.71
C THR A 6 -31.25 -23.92 15.66
N SER A 7 -30.20 -23.12 15.79
CA SER A 7 -29.69 -22.10 14.88
C SER A 7 -29.52 -22.66 13.47
N SER A 8 -30.15 -22.03 12.49
CA SER A 8 -29.71 -22.10 11.09
C SER A 8 -28.48 -21.20 10.90
N GLN A 9 -27.35 -21.69 11.42
CA GLN A 9 -26.01 -21.28 10.99
C GLN A 9 -25.65 -22.11 9.77
N SER A 10 -25.48 -21.47 8.61
CA SER A 10 -24.39 -21.72 7.65
C SER A 10 -24.74 -21.20 6.25
N SER A 11 -24.26 -20.00 5.94
CA SER A 11 -23.86 -19.66 4.57
C SER A 11 -22.75 -18.61 4.64
N SER A 12 -21.67 -18.98 5.32
CA SER A 12 -20.34 -18.45 5.02
C SER A 12 -20.07 -18.76 3.55
N SER A 13 -20.28 -17.77 2.69
CA SER A 13 -19.97 -17.82 1.27
C SER A 13 -18.45 -17.86 1.08
N ASP A 14 -17.86 -19.02 1.31
CA ASP A 14 -16.48 -19.32 0.97
C ASP A 14 -16.46 -19.91 -0.45
N SER A 15 -16.30 -19.01 -1.42
CA SER A 15 -16.05 -19.36 -2.82
C SER A 15 -14.54 -19.19 -3.06
N PRO A 16 -13.84 -20.18 -3.65
CA PRO A 16 -12.37 -20.14 -3.80
C PRO A 16 -11.92 -19.26 -4.98
N SER A 17 -12.76 -18.32 -5.44
CA SER A 17 -12.48 -17.40 -6.53
C SER A 17 -12.73 -15.94 -6.10
N ARG A 18 -12.39 -15.61 -4.86
CA ARG A 18 -12.32 -14.20 -4.46
C ARG A 18 -11.02 -13.66 -5.02
N ASP A 19 -11.12 -12.90 -6.10
CA ASP A 19 -10.08 -11.96 -6.50
C ASP A 19 -9.76 -11.07 -5.30
N THR A 20 -8.77 -11.48 -4.52
CA THR A 20 -8.38 -10.79 -3.29
C THR A 20 -7.85 -9.44 -3.70
N LYS A 21 -8.60 -8.38 -3.38
CA LYS A 21 -8.16 -7.02 -3.64
C LYS A 21 -6.98 -6.71 -2.73
N VAL A 22 -5.86 -6.43 -3.35
CA VAL A 22 -4.61 -6.03 -2.71
C VAL A 22 -4.32 -4.57 -3.05
N LEU A 23 -3.48 -3.97 -2.23
CA LEU A 23 -2.95 -2.65 -2.52
C LEU A 23 -1.65 -2.83 -3.30
N SER A 24 -1.57 -2.26 -4.49
CA SER A 24 -0.40 -2.32 -5.36
C SER A 24 0.27 -0.96 -5.49
N ILE A 25 1.55 -0.98 -5.85
CA ILE A 25 2.31 0.22 -6.21
C ILE A 25 1.94 0.68 -7.63
N GLU A 26 1.88 2.00 -7.78
CA GLU A 26 1.71 2.72 -9.05
C GLU A 26 2.82 3.76 -9.18
N CYS A 27 3.74 3.60 -10.13
CA CYS A 27 4.83 4.55 -10.36
C CYS A 27 4.35 5.71 -11.26
N PHE A 28 4.41 6.95 -10.75
CA PHE A 28 3.98 8.16 -11.48
C PHE A 28 5.13 8.84 -12.24
N ARG A 29 6.33 8.80 -11.67
CA ARG A 29 7.56 9.23 -12.33
C ARG A 29 8.65 8.20 -12.11
N GLY A 30 9.23 7.73 -13.20
CA GLY A 30 10.44 6.90 -13.18
C GLY A 30 11.63 7.67 -12.61
N SER A 31 12.60 6.93 -12.08
CA SER A 31 13.86 7.51 -11.65
C SER A 31 14.55 8.23 -12.81
N SER A 32 15.21 9.35 -12.53
CA SER A 32 16.08 10.02 -13.50
C SER A 32 17.48 9.38 -13.59
N LYS A 33 17.76 8.33 -12.82
CA LYS A 33 19.04 7.63 -12.84
C LYS A 33 18.95 6.46 -13.82
N SER A 34 19.95 6.36 -14.70
CA SER A 34 20.11 5.31 -15.71
C SER A 34 20.31 3.89 -15.13
N ASP A 35 20.27 3.75 -13.81
CA ASP A 35 20.35 2.50 -13.05
C ASP A 35 18.92 1.95 -12.81
N GLU A 36 18.11 1.96 -13.87
CA GLU A 36 16.65 1.72 -13.88
C GLU A 36 16.25 0.28 -13.48
N TRP A 37 17.19 -0.51 -12.96
CA TRP A 37 17.03 -1.93 -12.65
C TRP A 37 17.67 -2.36 -11.31
N THR A 38 18.01 -1.43 -10.40
CA THR A 38 18.40 -1.86 -9.06
C THR A 38 17.18 -2.42 -8.34
N GLY A 39 17.20 -3.71 -7.98
CA GLY A 39 16.07 -4.44 -7.38
C GLY A 39 15.46 -3.81 -6.11
N ASP A 40 16.12 -2.81 -5.54
CA ASP A 40 15.70 -2.03 -4.36
C ASP A 40 14.65 -0.95 -4.66
N MET A 41 14.32 -0.69 -5.94
CA MET A 41 13.26 0.25 -6.31
C MET A 41 11.92 -0.47 -6.41
N LEU A 42 10.84 0.21 -5.98
CA LEU A 42 9.50 -0.33 -6.16
C LEU A 42 9.13 -0.32 -7.66
N GLN A 43 8.23 -1.22 -8.03
CA GLN A 43 7.74 -1.35 -9.39
C GLN A 43 6.23 -1.33 -9.40
N THR A 44 5.65 -0.90 -10.51
CA THR A 44 4.19 -0.94 -10.67
C THR A 44 3.74 -2.39 -10.63
N GLY A 45 2.80 -2.71 -9.76
CA GLY A 45 2.36 -4.10 -9.56
C GLY A 45 2.96 -4.76 -8.32
N ASP A 46 3.98 -4.18 -7.68
CA ASP A 46 4.44 -4.66 -6.39
C ASP A 46 3.31 -4.58 -5.35
N ILE A 47 3.11 -5.64 -4.57
CA ILE A 47 2.01 -5.74 -3.59
C ILE A 47 2.47 -5.15 -2.27
N VAL A 48 1.72 -4.20 -1.71
CA VAL A 48 2.06 -3.57 -0.44
C VAL A 48 1.66 -4.48 0.72
N GLU A 49 2.65 -4.83 1.55
CA GLU A 49 2.46 -5.72 2.70
C GLU A 49 2.49 -4.95 4.03
N GLU A 50 3.34 -3.92 4.14
CA GLU A 50 3.45 -3.11 5.36
C GLU A 50 3.74 -1.64 5.03
N LEU A 51 3.06 -0.74 5.73
CA LEU A 51 3.37 0.68 5.78
C LEU A 51 3.80 1.05 7.20
N ARG A 52 4.95 1.69 7.35
CA ARG A 52 5.44 2.20 8.62
C ARG A 52 5.55 3.70 8.52
N VAL A 53 4.68 4.44 9.20
CA VAL A 53 4.67 5.90 9.18
C VAL A 53 5.28 6.40 10.48
N GLY A 54 6.30 7.24 10.40
CA GLY A 54 7.05 7.73 11.56
C GLY A 54 8.48 8.11 11.24
N GLY A 55 8.94 9.25 11.78
CA GLY A 55 10.35 9.67 11.72
C GLY A 55 11.23 9.22 12.90
N SER A 56 10.63 8.67 13.97
CA SER A 56 11.32 8.26 15.20
C SER A 56 10.79 6.92 15.70
N ALA A 57 11.66 6.14 16.34
CA ALA A 57 11.33 4.82 16.90
C ALA A 57 10.10 4.85 17.84
N ASN A 58 9.84 5.99 18.50
CA ASN A 58 8.71 6.16 19.42
C ASN A 58 7.40 6.63 18.74
N SER A 59 7.44 7.01 17.46
CA SER A 59 6.29 7.52 16.67
C SER A 59 5.90 6.57 15.53
N LEU A 60 6.57 5.42 15.40
CA LEU A 60 6.46 4.57 14.24
C LEU A 60 5.20 3.69 14.28
N ILE A 61 4.17 4.09 13.54
CA ILE A 61 2.90 3.38 13.43
C ILE A 61 2.99 2.39 12.27
N ARG A 62 2.72 1.12 12.54
CA ARG A 62 2.72 0.04 11.54
C ARG A 62 1.30 -0.29 11.09
N PHE A 63 1.11 -0.34 9.78
CA PHE A 63 -0.12 -0.77 9.13
C PHE A 63 0.21 -1.96 8.23
N LYS A 64 -0.50 -3.07 8.38
CA LYS A 64 -0.27 -4.28 7.60
C LYS A 64 -1.42 -4.55 6.64
N SER A 65 -1.11 -5.21 5.53
CA SER A 65 -2.09 -5.81 4.65
C SER A 65 -2.94 -6.86 5.41
N PRO A 66 -4.20 -7.09 5.01
CA PRO A 66 -4.98 -6.31 4.04
C PRO A 66 -5.43 -4.95 4.63
N PHE A 67 -5.33 -3.90 3.83
CA PHE A 67 -5.70 -2.55 4.27
C PHE A 67 -7.22 -2.34 4.26
N LYS A 68 -7.78 -1.94 5.40
CA LYS A 68 -9.21 -1.60 5.50
C LYS A 68 -9.54 -0.45 4.54
N ASN A 69 -10.49 -0.67 3.63
CA ASN A 69 -10.88 0.25 2.55
C ASN A 69 -9.77 0.52 1.50
N GLY A 70 -8.79 -0.37 1.36
CA GLY A 70 -7.78 -0.31 0.30
C GLY A 70 -7.07 1.04 0.18
N LYS A 71 -6.91 1.54 -1.05
CA LYS A 71 -6.31 2.85 -1.40
C LYS A 71 -6.96 3.98 -0.64
N THR A 72 -8.29 3.95 -0.46
CA THR A 72 -9.01 5.02 0.24
C THR A 72 -8.64 5.05 1.73
N GLY A 73 -8.47 3.89 2.36
CA GLY A 73 -8.01 3.77 3.74
C GLY A 73 -6.57 4.27 3.91
N VAL A 74 -5.67 3.83 3.02
CA VAL A 74 -4.28 4.27 3.03
C VAL A 74 -4.18 5.77 2.79
N ASN A 75 -4.92 6.33 1.84
CA ASN A 75 -4.91 7.77 1.60
C ASN A 75 -5.33 8.60 2.84
N LYS A 76 -6.25 8.08 3.68
CA LYS A 76 -6.59 8.71 4.97
C LYS A 76 -5.43 8.64 5.97
N ILE A 77 -4.76 7.51 6.07
CA ILE A 77 -3.56 7.34 6.91
C ILE A 77 -2.49 8.36 6.51
N LEU A 78 -2.19 8.45 5.21
CA LEU A 78 -1.21 9.41 4.68
C LEU A 78 -1.63 10.86 4.95
N GLN A 79 -2.92 11.16 4.79
CA GLN A 79 -3.46 12.48 5.09
C GLN A 79 -3.28 12.87 6.56
N GLU A 80 -3.61 11.98 7.49
CA GLU A 80 -3.47 12.24 8.93
C GLU A 80 -2.01 12.43 9.33
N ALA A 81 -1.13 11.58 8.81
CA ALA A 81 0.31 11.66 8.99
C ALA A 81 0.87 13.01 8.51
N TYR A 82 0.50 13.41 7.28
CA TYR A 82 0.90 14.70 6.71
C TYR A 82 0.40 15.88 7.55
N LYS A 83 -0.85 15.85 8.02
CA LYS A 83 -1.41 16.89 8.91
C LYS A 83 -0.66 16.99 10.25
N LYS A 84 -0.21 15.86 10.78
CA LYS A 84 0.61 15.78 12.00
C LYS A 84 2.09 16.12 11.77
N LYS A 85 2.48 16.42 10.53
CA LYS A 85 3.86 16.65 10.08
C LYS A 85 4.78 15.42 10.24
N ASP A 86 4.21 14.24 10.46
CA ASP A 86 4.95 12.98 10.49
C ASP A 86 4.92 12.36 9.09
N THR A 87 5.84 12.82 8.23
CA THR A 87 5.80 12.50 6.78
C THR A 87 6.78 11.41 6.39
N SER A 88 7.63 10.93 7.31
CA SER A 88 8.53 9.81 7.06
C SER A 88 7.73 8.52 6.94
N ILE A 89 7.99 7.73 5.90
CA ILE A 89 7.32 6.45 5.69
C ILE A 89 8.29 5.41 5.13
N LEU A 90 8.14 4.17 5.58
CA LEU A 90 8.77 3.00 5.00
C LEU A 90 7.67 2.08 4.48
N VAL A 91 7.78 1.67 3.22
CA VAL A 91 6.84 0.78 2.55
C VAL A 91 7.56 -0.53 2.28
N ARG A 92 7.03 -1.63 2.80
CA ARG A 92 7.46 -2.97 2.44
C ARG A 92 6.48 -3.55 1.44
N VAL A 93 7.02 -4.00 0.31
CA VAL A 93 6.24 -4.64 -0.75
C VAL A 93 6.71 -6.07 -0.98
N ARG A 94 5.88 -6.85 -1.64
CA ARG A 94 6.17 -8.18 -2.16
C ARG A 94 6.18 -8.15 -3.68
N ARG A 95 7.27 -8.66 -4.23
CA ARG A 95 7.49 -8.96 -5.65
C ARG A 95 7.55 -10.48 -5.80
N GLY A 96 6.86 -11.02 -6.79
CA GLY A 96 6.69 -12.45 -6.96
C GLY A 96 6.10 -13.13 -5.72
N ILE A 97 6.58 -14.35 -5.48
CA ILE A 97 6.04 -15.24 -4.45
C ILE A 97 6.57 -14.85 -3.06
N ASP A 98 7.88 -14.60 -2.92
CA ASP A 98 8.53 -14.37 -1.62
C ASP A 98 9.68 -13.34 -1.64
N GLU A 99 9.75 -12.50 -2.68
CA GLU A 99 10.74 -11.41 -2.71
C GLU A 99 10.14 -10.16 -2.06
N PHE A 100 10.87 -9.56 -1.11
CA PHE A 100 10.42 -8.35 -0.43
C PHE A 100 11.39 -7.21 -0.64
N VAL A 101 10.84 -6.06 -0.99
CA VAL A 101 11.59 -4.82 -1.19
C VAL A 101 11.04 -3.76 -0.23
N GLU A 102 11.91 -2.93 0.33
CA GLU A 102 11.52 -1.84 1.22
C GLU A 102 11.92 -0.49 0.60
N LEU A 103 10.97 0.45 0.52
CA LEU A 103 11.25 1.82 0.12
C LEU A 103 11.07 2.75 1.30
N GLN A 104 12.12 3.51 1.61
CA GLN A 104 12.00 4.67 2.48
C GLN A 104 11.67 5.92 1.66
N GLY A 105 10.69 6.68 2.14
CA GLY A 105 10.19 7.85 1.45
C GLY A 105 9.58 8.89 2.37
N CYS A 106 9.07 9.94 1.75
CA CYS A 106 8.28 10.97 2.39
C CYS A 106 6.90 11.12 1.73
N ILE A 107 5.90 11.38 2.56
CA ILE A 107 4.51 11.60 2.14
C ILE A 107 4.40 13.01 1.57
N VAL A 108 3.99 13.13 0.31
CA VAL A 108 3.79 14.42 -0.36
C VAL A 108 2.38 14.52 -0.94
N PRO A 109 1.77 15.71 -0.96
CA PRO A 109 0.51 15.92 -1.65
C PRO A 109 0.71 15.70 -3.15
N ASN A 110 -0.27 15.08 -3.80
CA ASN A 110 -0.33 14.94 -5.23
C ASN A 110 -1.30 15.96 -5.81
N ASP A 111 -0.73 17.06 -6.30
CA ASP A 111 -1.46 18.20 -6.85
C ASP A 111 -2.03 17.92 -8.26
N LEU A 112 -1.71 16.77 -8.86
CA LEU A 112 -2.20 16.37 -10.18
C LEU A 112 -3.68 15.92 -10.16
N SER A 113 -4.22 15.61 -8.99
CA SER A 113 -5.59 15.12 -8.81
C SER A 113 -6.52 16.27 -8.41
N GLY A 114 -6.99 17.04 -9.42
CA GLY A 114 -7.71 18.30 -9.26
C GLY A 114 -8.95 18.31 -8.32
N ASN A 115 -9.55 17.15 -7.99
CA ASN A 115 -10.77 17.09 -7.16
C ASN A 115 -10.64 16.27 -5.86
N LYS A 116 -9.54 15.53 -5.65
CA LYS A 116 -9.31 14.76 -4.41
C LYS A 116 -7.84 14.90 -4.01
N LYS A 117 -7.61 15.41 -2.79
CA LYS A 117 -6.30 15.37 -2.13
C LYS A 117 -5.86 13.92 -2.03
N SER A 118 -5.01 13.52 -2.96
CA SER A 118 -4.32 12.24 -2.94
C SER A 118 -2.91 12.49 -2.44
N TYR A 119 -2.33 11.50 -1.78
CA TYR A 119 -0.98 11.55 -1.29
C TYR A 119 -0.17 10.50 -2.03
N VAL A 120 1.03 10.90 -2.47
CA VAL A 120 2.02 10.02 -3.09
C VAL A 120 3.26 10.00 -2.22
N LEU A 121 4.11 9.03 -2.46
CA LEU A 121 5.38 8.88 -1.78
C LEU A 121 6.49 9.31 -2.72
N ARG A 122 7.41 10.08 -2.17
CA ARG A 122 8.67 10.44 -2.83
C ARG A 122 9.78 9.67 -2.14
N SER A 123 10.65 9.03 -2.91
CA SER A 123 11.82 8.36 -2.32
C SER A 123 12.76 9.36 -1.64
N ILE A 124 13.42 8.92 -0.57
CA ILE A 124 14.50 9.70 0.04
C ILE A 124 15.81 9.66 -0.78
N THR A 125 16.02 8.60 -1.57
CA THR A 125 17.24 8.39 -2.37
C THR A 125 17.15 9.00 -3.76
N ASP A 126 15.93 9.20 -4.25
CA ASP A 126 15.64 9.87 -5.52
C ASP A 126 14.38 10.75 -5.41
N PRO A 127 14.53 12.09 -5.36
CA PRO A 127 13.40 13.00 -5.24
C PRO A 127 12.50 13.06 -6.49
N ASN A 128 12.98 12.57 -7.65
CA ASN A 128 12.19 12.49 -8.87
C ASN A 128 11.31 11.22 -8.91
N TYR A 129 11.64 10.23 -8.10
CA TYR A 129 10.90 8.97 -8.04
C TYR A 129 9.66 9.12 -7.15
N LEU A 130 8.49 9.06 -7.80
CA LEU A 130 7.19 9.23 -7.18
C LEU A 130 6.34 7.98 -7.38
N VAL A 131 5.84 7.43 -6.28
CA VAL A 131 4.96 6.27 -6.28
C VAL A 131 3.68 6.56 -5.52
N GLY A 132 2.60 5.92 -5.91
CA GLY A 132 1.36 5.91 -5.14
C GLY A 132 0.79 4.51 -5.06
N PHE A 133 -0.47 4.47 -4.66
CA PHE A 133 -1.16 3.25 -4.33
C PHE A 133 -2.37 3.05 -5.23
N LEU A 134 -2.62 1.81 -5.64
CA LEU A 134 -3.77 1.44 -6.46
C LEU A 134 -4.35 0.11 -5.98
N ASP A 135 -5.68 0.05 -5.88
CA ASP A 135 -6.38 -1.21 -5.58
C ASP A 135 -6.40 -2.07 -6.84
N ARG A 136 -5.79 -3.26 -6.77
CA ARG A 136 -5.73 -4.27 -7.85
C ARG A 136 -6.06 -5.65 -7.28
N THR A 137 -6.29 -6.63 -8.14
CA THR A 137 -6.31 -8.04 -7.72
C THR A 137 -4.88 -8.57 -7.61
N GLU A 138 -4.67 -9.59 -6.80
CA GLU A 138 -3.35 -10.23 -6.72
C GLU A 138 -2.91 -10.81 -8.08
N ALA A 139 -3.84 -11.37 -8.86
CA ALA A 139 -3.56 -11.86 -10.21
C ALA A 139 -3.10 -10.75 -11.18
N GLU A 140 -3.70 -9.55 -11.11
CA GLU A 140 -3.25 -8.39 -11.88
C GLU A 140 -1.85 -7.94 -11.48
N CYS A 141 -1.52 -8.02 -10.19
CA CYS A 141 -0.19 -7.67 -9.70
C CYS A 141 0.88 -8.61 -10.26
N PHE A 142 0.61 -9.92 -10.28
CA PHE A 142 1.51 -10.91 -10.85
C PHE A 142 1.71 -10.78 -12.36
N GLN A 143 0.75 -10.21 -13.09
CA GLN A 143 0.92 -9.95 -14.53
C GLN A 143 1.80 -8.73 -14.83
N LEU A 144 2.01 -7.85 -13.85
CA LEU A 144 2.76 -6.59 -13.99
C LEU A 144 4.21 -6.68 -13.50
N GLN A 145 4.55 -7.76 -12.79
CA GLN A 145 5.89 -8.07 -12.27
C GLN A 145 6.64 -8.96 -13.27
#